data_AF-A0A670IME0-F1
#
_entry.id   AF-A0A670IME0-F1
#
_cell.length_a   1.000
_cell.length_b   1.000
_cell.length_c   1.000
_cell.angle_alpha   90.00
_cell.angle_beta   90.00
_cell.angle_gamma   90.00
#
_symmetry.space_group_name_H-M   'P 1'
#
loop_
_entity.id
_entity.type
_entity.pdbx_description
1 polymer ?
#
loop_
_entity_poly.entity_id
_entity_poly.type
_entity_poly.pdbx_seq_one_letter_code
_entity_poly.pdbx_strand_id
1 'polypeptide(L)'
;PFWYYNSYRELGIRTIEEFGLDICEHFLTSFCHVIYCNAFIQEVPWQRLEKDGVPHVHAFLYSSEGVRFCEVERTLEGSPIVFSGIKDLKLMKTTQSGFQGFFKDKYTTLPERRDRVLSIETLIKWCYGEGCALDAFAGPPETGHYSPSYQKTVNCIQTYILDRLPQVRWLSRFQTAFSPGFTCSC
;
A
#
# COMPACT_ATOMS: atom_id res chain seq x y z
N PRO A 1 -10.27 -12.88 22.41
CA PRO A 1 -10.84 -13.24 21.08
C PRO A 1 -12.34 -12.94 20.90
N PHE A 2 -13.17 -13.00 21.95
CA PHE A 2 -14.63 -12.79 21.85
C PHE A 2 -15.10 -11.33 21.86
N TRP A 3 -14.32 -10.40 22.41
CA TRP A 3 -14.73 -9.00 22.55
C TRP A 3 -14.97 -8.30 21.20
N TYR A 4 -14.11 -8.57 20.20
CA TYR A 4 -14.30 -8.07 18.84
C TYR A 4 -15.66 -8.47 18.27
N TYR A 5 -16.06 -9.72 18.41
CA TYR A 5 -17.34 -10.18 17.85
C TYR A 5 -18.56 -9.49 18.48
N ASN A 6 -18.47 -9.12 19.76
CA ASN A 6 -19.60 -8.55 20.49
C ASN A 6 -19.75 -7.03 20.27
N SER A 7 -18.64 -6.28 20.28
CA SER A 7 -18.66 -4.82 20.08
C SER A 7 -19.18 -4.43 18.67
N TYR A 8 -18.75 -5.16 17.64
CA TYR A 8 -19.11 -4.83 16.24
C TYR A 8 -20.46 -5.40 15.80
N ARG A 9 -21.07 -6.28 16.59
CA ARG A 9 -22.47 -6.68 16.40
C ARG A 9 -23.43 -5.52 16.65
N GLU A 10 -23.02 -4.54 17.45
CA GLU A 10 -23.85 -3.41 17.87
C GLU A 10 -23.51 -2.12 17.10
N LEU A 11 -22.22 -1.86 16.82
CA LEU A 11 -21.76 -0.60 16.20
C LEU A 11 -21.46 -0.68 14.69
N GLY A 12 -21.20 -1.89 14.17
CA GLY A 12 -20.75 -2.10 12.79
C GLY A 12 -19.33 -1.60 12.52
N ILE A 13 -18.72 -2.07 11.42
CA ILE A 13 -17.41 -1.62 10.97
C ILE A 13 -17.62 -0.54 9.91
N ARG A 14 -17.27 0.72 10.22
CA ARG A 14 -17.37 1.82 9.24
C ARG A 14 -16.16 1.86 8.31
N THR A 15 -14.96 1.75 8.89
CA THR A 15 -13.70 1.65 8.17
C THR A 15 -12.77 0.68 8.90
N ILE A 16 -11.83 0.06 8.17
CA ILE A 16 -10.84 -0.85 8.77
C ILE A 16 -9.86 -0.09 9.68
N GLU A 17 -9.60 1.19 9.40
CA GLU A 17 -8.71 2.05 10.18
C GLU A 17 -9.28 2.37 11.56
N GLU A 18 -10.55 2.76 11.64
CA GLU A 18 -11.25 2.97 12.91
C GLU A 18 -11.30 1.67 13.71
N PHE A 19 -11.55 0.56 13.03
CA PHE A 19 -11.51 -0.74 13.67
C PHE A 19 -10.12 -1.06 14.26
N GLY A 20 -9.04 -0.76 13.54
CA GLY A 20 -7.68 -0.91 14.08
C GLY A 20 -7.41 -0.05 15.31
N LEU A 21 -7.91 1.19 15.33
CA LEU A 21 -7.79 2.10 16.47
C LEU A 21 -8.50 1.54 17.71
N ASP A 22 -9.72 1.03 17.55
CA ASP A 22 -10.51 0.45 18.64
C ASP A 22 -9.84 -0.81 19.22
N ILE A 23 -9.23 -1.66 18.38
CA ILE A 23 -8.44 -2.82 18.85
C ILE A 23 -7.29 -2.34 19.73
N CYS A 24 -6.50 -1.37 19.23
CA CYS A 24 -5.36 -0.84 19.96
C CYS A 24 -5.76 -0.21 21.29
N GLU A 25 -6.82 0.61 21.29
CA GLU A 25 -7.39 1.21 22.52
C GLU A 25 -7.80 0.14 23.53
N HIS A 26 -8.53 -0.89 23.07
CA HIS A 26 -9.00 -1.96 23.96
C HIS A 26 -7.87 -2.68 24.67
N PHE A 27 -6.81 -3.07 23.95
CA PHE A 27 -5.70 -3.81 24.56
C PHE A 27 -4.88 -2.94 25.52
N LEU A 28 -4.64 -1.67 25.17
CA LEU A 28 -3.89 -0.74 26.03
C LEU A 28 -4.66 -0.36 27.30
N THR A 29 -5.99 -0.28 27.24
CA THR A 29 -6.83 0.06 28.39
C THR A 29 -7.22 -1.13 29.26
N SER A 30 -7.38 -2.32 28.68
CA SER A 30 -7.84 -3.50 29.41
C SER A 30 -6.72 -4.20 30.19
N PHE A 31 -5.45 -3.99 29.80
CA PHE A 31 -4.32 -4.71 30.36
C PHE A 31 -3.18 -3.74 30.72
N CYS A 32 -2.97 -3.52 32.02
CA CYS A 32 -1.96 -2.58 32.52
C CYS A 32 -0.50 -2.91 32.15
N HIS A 33 -0.21 -4.14 31.73
CA HIS A 33 1.12 -4.57 31.31
C HIS A 33 1.36 -4.43 29.80
N VAL A 34 0.34 -4.07 29.02
CA VAL A 34 0.46 -3.87 27.57
C VAL A 34 0.89 -2.42 27.33
N ILE A 35 2.08 -2.25 26.74
CA ILE A 35 2.69 -0.94 26.47
C ILE A 35 2.68 -0.54 25.00
N TYR A 36 2.41 -1.50 24.11
CA TYR A 36 2.36 -1.31 22.65
C TYR A 36 1.35 -2.28 22.04
N CYS A 37 0.61 -1.79 21.04
CA CYS A 37 -0.30 -2.58 20.23
C CYS A 37 -0.07 -2.26 18.75
N ASN A 38 -0.03 -3.30 17.92
CA ASN A 38 -0.05 -3.21 16.46
C ASN A 38 -1.23 -4.05 15.95
N ALA A 39 -2.16 -3.40 15.27
CA ALA A 39 -3.30 -4.03 14.63
C ALA A 39 -3.15 -3.95 13.10
N PHE A 40 -2.92 -5.10 12.46
CA PHE A 40 -2.93 -5.23 11.01
C PHE A 40 -4.25 -5.85 10.55
N ILE A 41 -4.98 -5.15 9.67
CA ILE A 41 -6.30 -5.56 9.18
C ILE A 41 -6.31 -5.54 7.66
N GLN A 42 -6.88 -6.58 7.06
CA GLN A 42 -7.07 -6.70 5.63
C GLN A 42 -8.56 -6.81 5.31
N GLU A 43 -9.03 -5.99 4.38
CA GLU A 43 -10.38 -6.08 3.86
C GLU A 43 -10.45 -7.15 2.76
N VAL A 44 -11.42 -8.05 2.84
CA VAL A 44 -11.69 -8.99 1.74
C VAL A 44 -12.42 -8.20 0.64
N PRO A 45 -11.90 -8.16 -0.61
CA PRO A 45 -12.36 -7.25 -1.66
C PRO A 45 -13.66 -7.73 -2.33
N TRP A 46 -14.73 -7.84 -1.54
CA TRP A 46 -16.08 -8.10 -2.07
C TRP A 46 -16.64 -6.85 -2.75
N GLN A 47 -16.90 -6.93 -4.05
CA GLN A 47 -17.61 -5.88 -4.78
C GLN A 47 -19.05 -6.32 -5.03
N ARG A 48 -20.00 -5.39 -4.91
CA ARG A 48 -21.40 -5.69 -5.20
C ARG A 48 -21.55 -6.02 -6.69
N LEU A 49 -22.21 -7.13 -6.99
CA LEU A 49 -22.48 -7.50 -8.37
C LEU A 49 -23.39 -6.44 -9.00
N GLU A 50 -22.98 -5.86 -10.12
CA GLU A 50 -23.79 -4.92 -10.90
C GLU A 50 -24.18 -5.53 -12.24
N LYS A 51 -25.43 -5.29 -12.66
CA LYS A 51 -25.93 -5.70 -13.96
C LYS A 51 -26.69 -4.52 -14.58
N ASP A 52 -26.29 -4.11 -15.78
CA ASP A 52 -26.88 -2.99 -16.51
C ASP A 52 -26.93 -1.68 -15.68
N GLY A 53 -25.91 -1.46 -14.84
CA GLY A 53 -25.82 -0.32 -13.91
C GLY A 53 -26.71 -0.42 -12.66
N VAL A 54 -27.40 -1.54 -12.47
CA VAL A 54 -28.22 -1.81 -11.27
C VAL A 54 -27.47 -2.72 -10.31
N PRO A 55 -27.20 -2.28 -9.06
CA PRO A 55 -26.54 -3.10 -8.05
C PRO A 55 -27.46 -4.21 -7.54
N HIS A 56 -26.96 -5.45 -7.50
CA HIS A 56 -27.70 -6.59 -6.97
C HIS A 56 -27.87 -6.47 -5.45
N VAL A 57 -29.03 -6.85 -4.93
CA VAL A 57 -29.40 -6.66 -3.52
C VAL A 57 -28.53 -7.45 -2.53
N HIS A 58 -28.05 -8.64 -2.90
CA HIS A 58 -27.31 -9.53 -2.00
C HIS A 58 -26.26 -10.41 -2.70
N ALA A 59 -25.83 -10.05 -3.92
CA ALA A 59 -24.80 -10.80 -4.64
C ALA A 59 -23.52 -9.98 -4.73
N PHE A 60 -22.39 -10.67 -4.58
CA PHE A 60 -21.06 -10.07 -4.54
C PHE A 60 -20.10 -10.89 -5.42
N LEU A 61 -19.13 -10.22 -6.02
CA LEU A 61 -18.00 -10.81 -6.71
C LEU A 61 -16.72 -10.55 -5.93
N TYR A 62 -15.80 -11.51 -5.99
CA TYR A 62 -14.45 -11.31 -5.46
C TYR A 62 -13.65 -10.48 -6.48
N SER A 63 -13.16 -9.31 -6.06
CA SER A 63 -12.34 -8.44 -6.90
C SER A 63 -10.84 -8.72 -6.74
N SER A 64 -10.11 -8.70 -7.85
CA SER A 64 -8.64 -8.78 -7.87
C SER A 64 -7.97 -7.43 -8.10
N GLU A 65 -8.70 -6.32 -7.94
CA GLU A 65 -8.23 -4.94 -8.17
C GLU A 65 -7.39 -4.38 -7.02
N GLY A 66 -6.65 -5.26 -6.34
CA GLY A 66 -5.92 -4.94 -5.13
C GLY A 66 -6.76 -5.12 -3.85
N VAL A 67 -6.04 -5.27 -2.76
CA VAL A 67 -6.57 -5.58 -1.44
C VAL A 67 -6.29 -4.40 -0.53
N ARG A 68 -7.35 -3.75 -0.03
CA ARG A 68 -7.20 -2.70 0.97
C ARG A 68 -6.77 -3.29 2.30
N PHE A 69 -5.82 -2.64 2.95
CA PHE A 69 -5.39 -2.99 4.29
C PHE A 69 -5.13 -1.72 5.11
N CYS A 70 -5.10 -1.87 6.42
CA CYS A 70 -4.60 -0.85 7.33
C CYS A 70 -3.69 -1.48 8.39
N GLU A 71 -2.83 -0.65 8.96
CA GLU A 71 -1.99 -0.99 10.09
C GLU A 71 -2.06 0.16 11.08
N VAL A 72 -2.44 -0.13 12.32
CA VAL A 72 -2.53 0.85 13.39
C VAL A 72 -1.54 0.48 14.46
N GLU A 73 -0.61 1.38 14.73
CA GLU A 73 0.40 1.24 15.77
C GLU A 73 0.12 2.24 16.88
N ARG A 74 0.21 1.80 18.14
CA ARG A 74 0.03 2.69 19.29
C ARG A 74 0.84 2.22 20.48
N THR A 75 1.54 3.15 21.11
CA THR A 75 2.14 2.98 22.43
C THR A 75 1.22 3.52 23.51
N LEU A 76 1.41 3.10 24.77
CA LEU A 76 0.55 3.53 25.89
C LEU A 76 0.45 5.06 26.05
N GLU A 77 1.56 5.77 25.87
CA GLU A 77 1.65 7.22 26.06
C GLU A 77 1.66 8.02 24.74
N GLY A 78 1.67 7.34 23.59
CA GLY A 78 1.82 7.95 22.28
C GLY A 78 0.50 8.09 21.52
N SER A 79 0.48 9.08 20.61
CA SER A 79 -0.58 9.17 19.60
C SER A 79 -0.55 7.96 18.66
N PRO A 80 -1.71 7.44 18.23
CA PRO A 80 -1.74 6.35 17.26
C PRO A 80 -1.15 6.78 15.92
N ILE A 81 -0.41 5.87 15.30
CA ILE A 81 0.08 5.98 13.93
C ILE A 81 -0.80 5.07 13.07
N VAL A 82 -1.51 5.67 12.13
CA VAL A 82 -2.43 4.96 11.23
C VAL A 82 -1.83 4.92 9.84
N PHE A 83 -1.67 3.71 9.33
CA PHE A 83 -1.33 3.45 7.95
C PHE A 83 -2.51 2.83 7.22
N SER A 84 -2.70 3.23 5.98
CA SER A 84 -3.58 2.54 5.03
C SER A 84 -2.81 2.16 3.80
N GLY A 85 -3.33 1.19 3.06
CA GLY A 85 -2.65 0.72 1.88
C GLY A 85 -3.49 -0.15 0.97
N ILE A 86 -2.93 -0.41 -0.20
CA ILE A 86 -3.43 -1.35 -1.19
C ILE A 86 -2.28 -2.29 -1.51
N LYS A 87 -2.50 -3.60 -1.39
CA LYS A 87 -1.54 -4.63 -1.80
C LYS A 87 -2.12 -5.52 -2.90
N ASP A 88 -1.29 -6.37 -3.47
CA ASP A 88 -1.69 -7.38 -4.46
C ASP A 88 -2.35 -6.79 -5.72
N LEU A 89 -2.08 -5.50 -6.01
CA LEU A 89 -2.58 -4.83 -7.21
C LEU A 89 -1.65 -5.15 -8.38
N LYS A 90 -2.14 -5.93 -9.34
CA LYS A 90 -1.37 -6.39 -10.50
C LYS A 90 -1.64 -5.48 -11.69
N LEU A 91 -0.58 -4.86 -12.21
CA LEU A 91 -0.61 -3.98 -13.37
C LEU A 91 0.34 -4.50 -14.45
N MET A 92 -0.06 -4.35 -15.70
CA MET A 92 0.77 -4.74 -16.84
C MET A 92 0.60 -3.78 -18.00
N LYS A 93 1.71 -3.45 -18.66
CA LYS A 93 1.72 -2.87 -20.01
C LYS A 93 2.66 -3.67 -20.90
N THR A 94 2.25 -3.87 -22.15
CA THR A 94 2.96 -4.73 -23.11
C THR A 94 4.01 -4.00 -23.95
N THR A 95 3.99 -2.67 -23.96
CA THR A 95 4.88 -1.78 -24.73
C THR A 95 5.04 -0.43 -24.01
N GLN A 96 5.75 0.52 -24.62
CA GLN A 96 6.07 1.85 -24.10
C GLN A 96 6.77 1.77 -22.74
N SER A 97 7.73 0.84 -22.62
CA SER A 97 8.60 0.73 -21.45
C SER A 97 10.02 0.42 -21.87
N GLY A 98 10.97 1.30 -21.58
CA GLY A 98 12.40 1.06 -21.86
C GLY A 98 13.21 0.81 -20.58
N PHE A 99 14.40 0.24 -20.74
CA PHE A 99 15.45 0.21 -19.74
C PHE A 99 16.81 0.39 -20.42
N GLN A 100 17.37 1.59 -20.33
CA GLN A 100 18.58 2.06 -21.01
C GLN A 100 19.35 3.04 -20.12
N GLY A 101 20.62 3.26 -20.41
CA GLY A 101 21.47 4.24 -19.72
C GLY A 101 21.86 3.83 -18.30
N PHE A 102 21.76 2.54 -17.95
CA PHE A 102 22.24 2.04 -16.66
C PHE A 102 23.76 1.85 -16.67
N PHE A 103 24.37 1.91 -15.48
CA PHE A 103 25.79 1.69 -15.30
C PHE A 103 26.18 0.27 -15.76
N LYS A 104 27.25 0.16 -16.55
CA LYS A 104 27.75 -1.11 -17.08
C LYS A 104 29.12 -1.41 -16.50
N ASP A 105 29.26 -2.57 -15.89
CA ASP A 105 30.51 -3.10 -15.36
C ASP A 105 30.81 -4.50 -15.91
N LYS A 106 31.88 -5.13 -15.41
CA LYS A 106 32.29 -6.48 -15.80
C LYS A 106 31.26 -7.59 -15.50
N TYR A 107 30.23 -7.30 -14.68
CA TYR A 107 29.16 -8.23 -14.34
C TYR A 107 27.86 -7.93 -15.11
N THR A 108 27.83 -6.85 -15.88
CA THR A 108 26.63 -6.40 -16.57
C THR A 108 26.44 -7.16 -17.89
N THR A 109 25.55 -8.16 -17.88
CA THR A 109 25.17 -8.94 -19.06
C THR A 109 23.84 -8.50 -19.67
N LEU A 110 23.06 -7.70 -18.95
CA LEU A 110 21.73 -7.28 -19.36
C LEU A 110 21.84 -6.33 -20.56
N PRO A 111 21.19 -6.65 -21.71
CA PRO A 111 21.16 -5.73 -22.83
C PRO A 111 20.18 -4.60 -22.60
N GLU A 112 20.52 -3.44 -23.15
CA GLU A 112 19.61 -2.30 -23.20
C GLU A 112 18.37 -2.62 -24.07
N ARG A 113 17.22 -2.09 -23.67
CA ARG A 113 15.94 -2.27 -24.37
C ARG A 113 15.21 -0.94 -24.46
N ARG A 114 14.88 -0.51 -25.68
CA ARG A 114 14.02 0.67 -25.91
C ARG A 114 12.56 0.38 -25.59
N ASP A 115 12.15 -0.86 -25.76
CA ASP A 115 10.81 -1.33 -25.44
C ASP A 115 10.85 -2.74 -24.82
N ARG A 116 9.96 -2.99 -23.85
CA ARG A 116 9.76 -4.26 -23.14
C ARG A 116 8.39 -4.30 -22.47
N VAL A 117 7.89 -5.51 -22.21
CA VAL A 117 6.76 -5.71 -21.30
C VAL A 117 7.16 -5.27 -19.88
N LEU A 118 6.25 -4.59 -19.19
CA LEU A 118 6.37 -4.28 -17.77
C LEU A 118 5.15 -4.85 -17.05
N SER A 119 5.38 -5.80 -16.15
CA SER A 119 4.38 -6.31 -15.21
C SER A 119 4.87 -6.06 -13.80
N ILE A 120 3.98 -5.53 -12.96
CA ILE A 120 4.25 -5.20 -11.57
C ILE A 120 3.09 -5.65 -10.69
N GLU A 121 3.39 -6.10 -9.49
CA GLU A 121 2.44 -6.26 -8.41
C GLU A 121 2.79 -5.23 -7.35
N THR A 122 1.89 -4.31 -7.02
CA THR A 122 2.18 -3.18 -6.15
C THR A 122 1.66 -3.39 -4.74
N LEU A 123 2.51 -3.05 -3.77
CA LEU A 123 2.11 -2.71 -2.42
C LEU A 123 2.32 -1.22 -2.22
N ILE A 124 1.24 -0.51 -1.92
CA ILE A 124 1.15 0.92 -1.66
C ILE A 124 0.73 1.08 -0.21
N LYS A 125 1.53 1.77 0.62
CA LYS A 125 1.23 2.03 2.03
C LYS A 125 1.46 3.50 2.35
N TRP A 126 0.50 4.21 2.91
CA TRP A 126 0.62 5.61 3.32
C TRP A 126 0.24 5.83 4.78
N CYS A 127 0.67 6.96 5.35
CA CYS A 127 0.44 7.33 6.75
C CYS A 127 -0.31 8.67 6.88
N TYR A 128 -1.10 8.82 7.95
CA TYR A 128 -1.94 9.99 8.24
C TYR A 128 -1.38 10.97 9.32
N GLY A 129 -0.13 10.81 9.81
CA GLY A 129 0.43 11.61 10.93
C GLY A 129 1.59 12.57 10.61
N GLU A 130 1.85 13.57 11.48
CA GLU A 130 3.04 14.44 11.41
C GLU A 130 4.32 13.72 11.87
N GLY A 131 5.46 13.97 11.23
CA GLY A 131 6.80 13.62 11.74
C GLY A 131 7.34 12.20 11.47
N CYS A 132 6.63 11.32 10.76
CA CYS A 132 6.97 9.89 10.76
C CYS A 132 7.87 9.36 9.62
N ALA A 133 8.38 10.17 8.68
CA ALA A 133 9.13 9.58 7.54
C ALA A 133 10.02 10.52 6.69
N LEU A 134 10.10 11.83 6.99
CA LEU A 134 10.84 12.77 6.13
C LEU A 134 12.32 12.39 5.98
N ASP A 135 12.98 11.94 7.06
CA ASP A 135 14.41 11.58 7.05
C ASP A 135 14.70 10.26 6.31
N ALA A 136 13.76 9.32 6.26
CA ALA A 136 13.95 8.01 5.63
C ALA A 136 13.78 8.05 4.10
N PHE A 137 13.03 9.03 3.57
CA PHE A 137 12.74 9.18 2.15
C PHE A 137 13.54 10.30 1.48
N ALA A 138 13.68 11.46 2.13
CA ALA A 138 14.36 12.61 1.55
C ALA A 138 15.89 12.47 1.53
N GLY A 139 16.44 11.60 2.40
CA GLY A 139 17.86 11.64 2.73
C GLY A 139 18.23 12.95 3.42
N PRO A 140 19.53 13.19 3.68
CA PRO A 140 19.99 14.43 4.28
C PRO A 140 19.56 15.66 3.45
N PRO A 141 19.10 16.76 4.08
CA PRO A 141 18.61 17.97 3.41
C PRO A 141 19.60 18.57 2.39
N GLU A 142 20.88 18.31 2.60
CA GLU A 142 22.02 18.81 1.83
C GLU A 142 22.21 18.09 0.47
N THR A 143 21.68 16.87 0.31
CA THR A 143 22.05 15.99 -0.84
C THR A 143 20.88 15.48 -1.66
N GLY A 144 19.73 15.22 -1.03
CA GLY A 144 18.56 14.66 -1.72
C GLY A 144 18.84 13.35 -2.47
N HIS A 145 17.83 12.82 -3.17
CA HIS A 145 17.96 11.58 -3.96
C HIS A 145 17.27 11.71 -5.34
N TYR A 146 18.00 11.49 -6.43
CA TYR A 146 17.50 11.58 -7.83
C TYR A 146 17.20 10.20 -8.45
N SER A 147 16.22 10.07 -9.37
CA SER A 147 16.01 8.79 -10.09
C SER A 147 15.27 8.84 -11.46
N PRO A 148 15.77 8.11 -12.51
CA PRO A 148 15.20 8.08 -13.88
C PRO A 148 14.62 6.73 -14.42
N SER A 149 14.30 5.72 -13.58
CA SER A 149 13.97 4.33 -14.00
C SER A 149 12.56 3.83 -13.56
N TYR A 150 12.31 2.54 -13.24
CA TYR A 150 11.03 2.10 -12.58
C TYR A 150 10.65 3.00 -11.40
N GLN A 151 11.70 3.43 -10.70
CA GLN A 151 11.72 4.45 -9.67
C GLN A 151 11.03 5.76 -10.11
N LYS A 152 11.12 6.16 -11.38
CA LYS A 152 10.39 7.31 -11.95
C LYS A 152 8.89 7.06 -12.05
N THR A 153 8.46 5.88 -12.48
CA THR A 153 7.03 5.52 -12.51
C THR A 153 6.46 5.49 -11.09
N VAL A 154 7.17 4.88 -10.14
CA VAL A 154 6.83 4.91 -8.71
C VAL A 154 6.73 6.34 -8.21
N ASN A 155 7.74 7.17 -8.47
CA ASN A 155 7.75 8.56 -8.04
C ASN A 155 6.57 9.34 -8.64
N CYS A 156 6.25 9.16 -9.93
CA CYS A 156 5.09 9.80 -10.55
C CYS A 156 3.76 9.40 -9.88
N ILE A 157 3.59 8.12 -9.53
CA ILE A 157 2.39 7.67 -8.80
C ILE A 157 2.38 8.28 -7.39
N GLN A 158 3.54 8.33 -6.72
CA GLN A 158 3.66 8.94 -5.40
C GLN A 158 3.29 10.43 -5.43
N THR A 159 3.86 11.21 -6.35
CA THR A 159 3.54 12.64 -6.51
C THR A 159 2.05 12.83 -6.82
N TYR A 160 1.49 12.03 -7.73
CA TYR A 160 0.08 12.15 -8.11
C TYR A 160 -0.89 11.89 -6.94
N ILE A 161 -0.59 10.92 -6.08
CA ILE A 161 -1.42 10.62 -4.90
C ILE A 161 -1.31 11.75 -3.88
N LEU A 162 -0.10 12.27 -3.63
CA LEU A 162 0.14 13.36 -2.67
C LEU A 162 -0.54 14.66 -3.10
N ASP A 163 -0.55 14.97 -4.40
CA ASP A 163 -1.21 16.16 -4.94
C ASP A 163 -2.74 16.13 -4.80
N ARG A 164 -3.35 14.92 -4.77
CA ARG A 164 -4.81 14.76 -4.73
C ARG A 164 -5.39 14.50 -3.35
N LEU A 165 -4.59 14.03 -2.40
CA LEU A 165 -5.04 13.67 -1.06
C LEU A 165 -4.21 14.44 -0.01
N PRO A 166 -4.60 15.67 0.35
CA PRO A 166 -3.84 16.49 1.31
C PRO A 166 -3.75 15.86 2.72
N GLN A 167 -4.67 14.96 3.05
CA GLN A 167 -4.64 14.15 4.27
C GLN A 167 -3.61 13.00 4.24
N VAL A 168 -3.14 12.63 3.06
CA VAL A 168 -2.07 11.63 2.87
C VAL A 168 -0.74 12.36 2.86
N ARG A 169 0.05 12.18 3.92
CA ARG A 169 1.30 12.94 4.06
C ARG A 169 2.48 12.34 3.31
N TRP A 170 2.55 11.01 3.22
CA TRP A 170 3.63 10.31 2.50
C TRP A 170 3.29 8.84 2.19
N LEU A 171 3.99 8.26 1.20
CA LEU A 171 3.83 6.89 0.69
C LEU A 171 5.10 6.05 0.91
N SER A 172 5.01 5.04 1.77
CA SER A 172 6.13 4.33 2.40
C SER A 172 6.67 3.09 1.71
N ARG A 173 5.84 2.42 0.92
CA ARG A 173 6.29 1.28 0.13
C ARG A 173 5.64 1.34 -1.24
N PHE A 174 6.49 1.14 -2.25
CA PHE A 174 6.16 0.63 -3.58
C PHE A 174 7.06 -0.58 -3.78
N GLN A 175 6.66 -1.70 -3.20
CA GLN A 175 7.35 -2.97 -3.43
C GLN A 175 6.73 -3.62 -4.65
N THR A 176 7.55 -3.89 -5.67
CA THR A 176 7.16 -4.67 -6.83
C THR A 176 7.94 -5.96 -6.89
N ALA A 177 7.24 -7.08 -6.85
CA ALA A 177 7.81 -8.35 -7.26
C ALA A 177 7.91 -8.35 -8.79
N PHE A 178 9.14 -8.36 -9.32
CA PHE A 178 9.36 -8.70 -10.72
C PHE A 178 9.20 -10.21 -10.84
N SER A 179 8.16 -10.70 -11.52
CA SER A 179 8.05 -12.13 -11.83
C SER A 179 8.94 -12.44 -13.03
N PRO A 180 10.06 -13.16 -12.87
CA PRO A 180 10.92 -13.55 -13.98
C PRO A 180 10.27 -14.75 -14.69
N GLY A 181 9.26 -14.52 -15.53
CA GLY A 181 8.48 -15.64 -16.08
C GLY A 181 7.83 -15.46 -17.44
N PHE A 182 7.82 -14.26 -18.03
CA PHE A 182 7.20 -14.06 -19.36
C PHE A 182 8.25 -13.79 -20.43
N THR A 183 8.85 -14.86 -20.94
CA THR A 183 9.40 -14.88 -22.29
C THR A 183 8.23 -15.03 -23.27
N CYS A 184 7.80 -13.92 -23.90
CA CYS A 184 7.05 -14.03 -25.16
C CYS A 184 8.09 -14.36 -26.24
N SER A 185 8.14 -15.63 -26.63
CA SER A 185 8.74 -16.05 -27.89
C SER A 185 7.80 -15.59 -29.00
N CYS A 186 8.17 -14.55 -29.74
CA CYS A 186 7.69 -14.34 -31.10
C CYS A 186 8.74 -14.88 -32.06
#